data_AF-A0A8S3X5H0-F1
#
_entry.id   AF-A0A8S3X5H0-F1
#
_cell.length_a   1.000
_cell.length_b   1.000
_cell.length_c   1.000
_cell.angle_alpha   90.00
_cell.angle_beta   90.00
_cell.angle_gamma   90.00
#
_symmetry.space_group_name_H-M   'P 1'
#
loop_
_entity.id
_entity.type
_entity.pdbx_description
1 polymer ?
#
loop_
_entity_poly.entity_id
_entity_poly.type
_entity_poly.pdbx_seq_one_letter_code
_entity_poly.pdbx_strand_id
1 'polypeptide(L)'
;MIPSSVSIIYIKHPDIKRQICKKCRCILVDNVSAKMKMKTKNKSKLIEWICNICKTKKTFPADRNKDHRVWLEKPEAVVEVIS
;
A
#
# COMPACT_ATOMS: atom_id res chain seq x y z
N MET A 1 -25.27 13.19 5.18
CA MET A 1 -24.19 13.72 4.33
C MET A 1 -22.88 13.27 4.93
N ILE A 2 -22.25 12.26 4.33
CA ILE A 2 -21.00 11.70 4.82
C ILE A 2 -19.92 12.74 4.50
N PRO A 3 -19.20 13.28 5.50
CA PRO A 3 -18.36 14.43 5.30
C PRO A 3 -17.26 14.11 4.28
N SER A 4 -17.13 14.98 3.28
CA SER A 4 -16.18 14.92 2.17
C SER A 4 -14.71 14.83 2.61
N SER A 5 -14.42 15.11 3.88
CA SER A 5 -13.12 14.89 4.53
C SER A 5 -12.75 13.41 4.65
N VAL A 6 -13.71 12.49 4.80
CA VAL A 6 -13.44 11.04 4.96
C VAL A 6 -12.88 10.43 3.67
N SER A 7 -13.35 10.90 2.51
CA SER A 7 -12.96 10.36 1.19
C SER A 7 -11.52 10.70 0.82
N ILE A 8 -11.04 11.90 1.16
CA ILE A 8 -9.67 12.34 0.88
C ILE A 8 -8.67 11.62 1.80
N ILE A 9 -9.05 11.40 3.06
CA ILE A 9 -8.24 10.66 4.04
C ILE A 9 -8.09 9.19 3.62
N TYR A 10 -9.14 8.57 3.07
CA TYR A 10 -9.12 7.17 2.61
C TYR A 10 -8.02 6.90 1.57
N ILE A 11 -7.88 7.76 0.55
CA ILE A 11 -6.84 7.60 -0.51
C ILE A 11 -5.41 7.77 0.05
N LYS A 12 -5.25 8.41 1.22
CA LYS A 12 -3.93 8.55 1.86
C LYS A 12 -3.51 7.30 2.62
N HIS A 13 -4.42 6.37 2.92
CA HIS A 13 -4.10 5.15 3.64
C HIS A 13 -3.09 4.29 2.85
N PRO A 14 -2.03 3.78 3.51
CA PRO A 14 -0.98 2.98 2.89
C PRO A 14 -1.54 1.71 2.24
N ASP A 15 -2.57 1.07 2.81
CA ASP A 15 -3.15 -0.15 2.23
C ASP A 15 -3.87 0.11 0.91
N ILE A 16 -4.62 1.19 0.83
CA ILE A 16 -5.32 1.60 -0.40
C ILE A 16 -4.30 2.01 -1.46
N LYS A 17 -3.29 2.79 -1.05
CA LYS A 17 -2.16 3.11 -1.92
C LYS A 17 -1.45 1.87 -2.39
N ARG A 18 -1.29 0.82 -1.59
CA ARG A 18 -0.62 -0.43 -1.97
C ARG A 18 -1.40 -1.15 -3.09
N GLN A 19 -2.73 -1.19 -2.99
CA GLN A 19 -3.61 -1.80 -3.98
C GLN A 19 -3.76 -1.01 -5.28
N ILE A 20 -3.38 0.27 -5.35
CA ILE A 20 -3.53 1.07 -6.57
C ILE A 20 -2.19 1.23 -7.31
N CYS A 21 -2.23 1.09 -8.63
CA CYS A 21 -1.06 1.34 -9.47
C CYS A 21 -0.77 2.84 -9.61
N LYS A 22 0.51 3.24 -9.53
CA LYS A 22 0.92 4.65 -9.60
C LYS A 22 0.63 5.33 -10.94
N LYS A 23 0.60 4.58 -12.04
CA LYS A 23 0.49 5.11 -13.40
C LYS A 23 -0.94 5.04 -13.96
N CYS A 24 -1.48 3.83 -14.13
CA CYS A 24 -2.86 3.63 -14.62
C CYS A 24 -3.94 3.95 -13.58
N ARG A 25 -3.59 4.14 -12.30
CA ARG A 25 -4.54 4.20 -11.17
C ARG A 25 -5.50 2.99 -11.07
N CYS A 26 -5.16 1.90 -11.76
CA CYS A 26 -5.91 0.68 -11.75
C CYS A 26 -5.67 -0.09 -10.45
N ILE A 27 -6.73 -0.74 -9.94
CA ILE A 27 -6.66 -1.61 -8.76
C ILE A 27 -5.85 -2.85 -9.15
N LEU A 28 -4.81 -3.15 -8.39
CA LEU A 28 -3.93 -4.30 -8.54
C LEU A 28 -4.57 -5.48 -7.82
N VAL A 29 -5.11 -6.42 -8.60
CA VAL A 29 -5.68 -7.68 -8.14
C VAL A 29 -4.86 -8.80 -8.76
N ASP A 30 -4.41 -9.74 -7.92
CA ASP A 30 -3.56 -10.84 -8.37
C ASP A 30 -4.27 -11.69 -9.43
N ASN A 31 -3.53 -12.11 -10.44
CA ASN A 31 -3.99 -12.86 -11.62
C ASN A 31 -5.06 -12.18 -12.50
N VAL A 32 -5.56 -11.00 -12.16
CA VAL A 32 -6.54 -10.26 -12.96
C VAL A 32 -5.88 -9.07 -13.64
N SER A 33 -5.52 -8.04 -12.86
CA SER A 33 -4.98 -6.77 -13.37
C SER A 33 -3.49 -6.60 -13.11
N ALA A 34 -2.93 -7.44 -12.24
CA ALA A 34 -1.53 -7.43 -11.87
C ALA A 34 -1.05 -8.84 -11.51
N LYS A 35 0.26 -9.05 -11.57
CA LYS A 35 0.92 -10.27 -11.14
C LYS A 35 1.67 -10.00 -9.85
N MET A 36 1.34 -10.74 -8.79
CA MET A 36 2.10 -10.70 -7.54
C MET A 36 3.21 -11.75 -7.56
N LYS A 37 4.40 -11.37 -7.10
CA LYS A 37 5.55 -12.26 -6.93
C LYS A 37 6.20 -12.01 -5.59
N MET A 38 6.48 -13.06 -4.83
CA MET A 38 7.35 -12.95 -3.66
C MET A 38 8.81 -13.21 -4.06
N LYS A 39 9.70 -12.34 -3.60
CA LYS A 39 11.15 -12.45 -3.81
C LYS A 39 11.83 -12.36 -2.46
N THR A 40 12.88 -13.15 -2.25
CA THR A 40 13.73 -13.03 -1.07
C THR A 40 15.02 -12.32 -1.49
N LYS A 41 15.38 -11.21 -0.84
CA LYS A 41 16.64 -10.50 -1.04
C LYS A 41 17.26 -10.21 0.31
N ASN A 42 18.54 -10.55 0.49
CA ASN A 42 19.30 -10.30 1.74
C ASN A 42 18.53 -10.72 3.00
N LYS A 43 18.03 -11.96 3.03
CA LYS A 43 17.21 -12.54 4.12
C LYS A 43 15.86 -11.87 4.39
N SER A 44 15.48 -10.83 3.63
CA SER A 44 14.17 -10.17 3.72
C SER A 44 13.25 -10.63 2.58
N LYS A 45 12.01 -10.94 2.91
CA LYS A 45 10.94 -11.25 1.95
C LYS A 45 10.36 -9.94 1.42
N LEU A 46 10.22 -9.86 0.11
CA LEU A 46 9.69 -8.72 -0.65
C LEU A 46 8.49 -9.20 -1.48
N ILE A 47 7.42 -8.43 -1.51
CA ILE A 47 6.29 -8.58 -2.41
C ILE A 47 6.47 -7.61 -3.57
N GLU A 48 6.64 -8.14 -4.78
CA GLU A 48 6.67 -7.39 -6.03
C GLU A 48 5.33 -7.54 -6.75
N TRP A 49 4.69 -6.41 -7.04
CA TRP A 49 3.53 -6.29 -7.89
C TRP A 49 3.94 -5.77 -9.26
N ILE A 50 3.45 -6.42 -10.31
CA ILE A 50 3.66 -5.99 -11.69
C ILE A 50 2.29 -5.76 -12.33
N CYS A 51 2.00 -4.54 -12.74
CA CYS A 51 0.74 -4.22 -13.42
C CYS A 51 0.74 -4.81 -14.85
N ASN A 52 -0.31 -5.53 -15.24
CA ASN A 52 -0.41 -6.12 -16.57
C ASN A 52 -0.70 -5.07 -17.66
N ILE A 53 -1.37 -3.98 -17.30
CA ILE A 53 -1.79 -2.92 -18.23
C ILE A 53 -0.62 -1.99 -18.58
N CYS A 54 0.07 -1.46 -17.58
CA CYS A 54 1.12 -0.45 -17.78
C CYS A 54 2.55 -0.93 -17.47
N LYS A 55 2.72 -2.21 -17.11
CA LYS A 55 3.99 -2.86 -16.74
C LYS A 55 4.77 -2.20 -15.60
N THR A 56 4.14 -1.28 -14.86
CA THR A 56 4.75 -0.62 -13.69
C THR A 56 4.95 -1.64 -12.58
N LYS A 57 6.15 -1.66 -12.01
CA LYS A 57 6.54 -2.54 -10.91
C LYS A 57 6.46 -1.79 -9.59
N LYS A 58 6.09 -2.50 -8.52
CA LYS A 58 5.95 -1.93 -7.19
C LYS A 58 6.36 -2.99 -6.17
N THR A 59 7.35 -2.65 -5.34
CA THR A 59 7.94 -3.63 -4.41
C THR A 59 7.79 -3.14 -2.99
N PHE A 60 7.39 -4.03 -2.10
CA PHE A 60 7.23 -3.76 -0.67
C PHE A 60 7.88 -4.87 0.16
N PRO A 61 8.42 -4.55 1.35
CA PRO A 61 8.81 -5.58 2.30
C PRO A 61 7.58 -6.35 2.80
N ALA A 62 7.70 -7.68 2.82
CA ALA A 62 6.71 -8.62 3.35
C ALA A 62 7.02 -9.02 4.80
N ASP A 63 8.25 -8.76 5.25
CA ASP A 63 8.66 -9.03 6.62
C ASP A 63 7.86 -8.17 7.59
N ARG A 64 7.14 -8.86 8.49
CA ARG A 64 6.51 -8.28 9.68
C ARG A 64 7.57 -8.10 10.77
N ASN A 65 8.68 -7.46 10.44
CA ASN A 65 9.68 -7.14 11.46
C ASN A 65 9.01 -6.17 12.45
N LYS A 66 9.10 -6.44 13.77
CA LYS A 66 8.36 -5.69 14.80
C LYS A 66 8.66 -4.18 14.78
N ASP A 67 9.84 -3.84 14.26
CA ASP A 67 10.37 -2.48 14.13
C ASP A 67 9.94 -1.76 12.83
N HIS A 68 9.49 -2.50 11.80
CA HIS A 68 9.14 -1.91 10.50
C HIS A 68 7.62 -1.73 10.35
N ARG A 69 7.09 -0.76 11.10
CA ARG A 69 5.67 -0.35 11.07
C ARG A 69 5.43 0.80 10.11
N VAL A 70 4.26 0.84 9.48
CA VAL A 70 3.87 2.01 8.69
C VAL A 70 3.62 3.18 9.63
N TRP A 71 3.92 4.41 9.20
CA TRP A 71 3.78 5.61 10.04
C TRP A 71 2.41 5.68 10.74
N LEU A 72 1.31 5.35 10.04
CA LEU A 72 -0.03 5.34 10.62
C LEU A 72 -0.25 4.34 11.76
N GLU A 73 0.58 3.30 11.88
CA GLU A 73 0.51 2.32 12.97
C GLU A 73 1.32 2.77 14.20
N LYS A 74 2.06 3.89 14.10
CA LYS A 74 2.79 4.46 15.23
C LYS A 74 1.84 5.29 16.08
N PRO A 75 1.95 5.21 17.42
CA PRO A 75 1.10 5.99 18.32
C PRO A 75 1.29 7.50 18.11
N GLU A 76 2.48 7.93 17.67
CA GLU A 76 2.83 9.32 17.38
C GLU A 76 2.10 9.91 16.15
N ALA A 77 1.49 9.06 15.31
CA ALA A 77 0.84 9.51 14.08
C ALA A 77 -0.61 9.99 14.28
N VAL A 78 -1.18 9.80 15.47
CA VAL A 78 -2.52 10.30 15.81
C VAL A 78 -2.39 11.76 16.23
N VAL A 79 -2.63 12.68 15.30
CA VAL A 79 -2.80 14.10 15.63
C VAL A 79 -4.24 14.25 16.11
N GLU A 80 -4.38 14.78 17.33
CA GLU A 80 -5.61 14.91 18.10
C GLU A 80 -6.85 15.26 17.26
N VAL A 81 -7.93 14.49 17.43
CA VAL A 81 -9.27 14.90 16.98
C VAL A 81 -9.75 15.92 18.00
N ILE A 82 -9.51 17.21 17.72
CA ILE A 82 -10.14 18.30 18.48
C ILE A 82 -11.64 18.18 18.21
N SER A 83 -12.38 17.82 19.27
CA SER A 83 -13.84 17.73 19.27
C SER A 83 -14.50 19.11 19.26
#